data_AF-A0A0B7C1R7-F1
#
_entry.id   AF-A0A0B7C1R7-F1
#
_cell.length_a   1.000
_cell.length_b   1.000
_cell.length_c   1.000
_cell.angle_alpha   90.00
_cell.angle_beta   90.00
_cell.angle_gamma   90.00
#
_symmetry.space_group_name_H-M   'P 1'
#
loop_
_entity.id
_entity.type
_entity.pdbx_description
1 polymer ?
#
loop_
_entity_poly.entity_id
_entity_poly.type
_entity_poly.pdbx_seq_one_letter_code
_entity_poly.pdbx_strand_id
1 'polypeptide(L)'
;ILDGHHSKISFLMKIVPSPDWFIGVSNLDLCAHGRWKNKVQVDMRPFDSGTDQGLTFTAPNWPNTPVLPIQAITSSFPDHPASSFFYPEYQELPRL
;
A
#
# COMPACT_ATOMS: atom_id res chain seq x y z
N ILE A 1 -13.09 -3.41 -19.56
CA ILE A 1 -14.46 -3.88 -19.23
C ILE A 1 -14.28 -5.22 -18.54
N LEU A 2 -15.01 -5.50 -17.44
CA LEU A 2 -14.90 -6.76 -16.71
C LEU A 2 -15.86 -7.80 -17.29
N ASP A 3 -15.48 -9.08 -17.22
CA ASP A 3 -16.29 -10.20 -17.70
C ASP A 3 -16.09 -11.46 -16.84
N GLY A 4 -16.70 -12.58 -17.22
CA GLY A 4 -16.62 -13.84 -16.46
C GLY A 4 -15.22 -14.49 -16.41
N HIS A 5 -14.33 -14.13 -17.33
CA HIS A 5 -12.92 -14.57 -17.35
C HIS A 5 -11.97 -13.52 -16.73
N HIS A 6 -12.38 -12.25 -16.70
CA HIS A 6 -11.62 -11.11 -16.19
C HIS A 6 -12.45 -10.36 -15.13
N SER A 7 -12.66 -11.01 -13.98
CA SER A 7 -13.47 -10.47 -12.88
C SER A 7 -12.68 -9.73 -11.80
N LYS A 8 -11.35 -9.81 -11.86
CA LYS A 8 -10.45 -9.26 -10.84
C LYS A 8 -9.96 -7.87 -11.23
N ILE A 9 -9.86 -6.99 -10.25
CA ILE A 9 -9.24 -5.68 -10.40
C ILE A 9 -7.97 -5.58 -9.55
N SER A 10 -6.98 -4.90 -10.11
CA SER A 10 -5.78 -4.47 -9.41
C SER A 10 -5.54 -3.01 -9.75
N PHE A 11 -5.15 -2.21 -8.75
CA PHE A 11 -4.73 -0.83 -8.97
C PHE A 11 -3.73 -0.41 -7.90
N LEU A 12 -2.98 0.64 -8.21
CA LEU A 12 -2.01 1.27 -7.33
C LEU A 12 -2.16 2.79 -7.45
N MET A 13 -2.00 3.50 -6.34
CA MET A 13 -1.94 4.95 -6.26
C MET A 13 -0.75 5.37 -5.41
N LYS A 14 0.12 6.22 -5.95
CA LYS A 14 1.28 6.76 -5.21
C LYS A 14 0.80 7.72 -4.10
N ILE A 15 1.43 7.63 -2.93
CA ILE A 15 1.32 8.66 -1.89
C ILE A 15 2.27 9.80 -2.27
N VAL A 16 1.79 11.04 -2.36
CA VAL A 16 2.60 12.18 -2.84
C VAL A 16 2.63 13.29 -1.78
N PRO A 17 3.83 13.79 -1.40
CA PRO A 17 5.14 13.25 -1.72
C PRO A 17 5.42 11.97 -0.90
N SER A 18 6.25 11.08 -1.44
CA SER A 18 6.83 9.95 -0.71
C SER A 18 8.05 9.42 -1.47
N PRO A 19 8.96 8.69 -0.80
CA PRO A 19 10.06 7.99 -1.45
C PRO A 19 9.50 7.06 -2.54
N ASP A 20 8.80 6.01 -2.12
CA ASP A 20 8.25 5.01 -3.02
C ASP A 20 6.97 4.35 -2.47
N TRP A 21 6.24 5.07 -1.61
CA TRP A 21 5.06 4.55 -0.91
C TRP A 21 3.79 4.65 -1.76
N PHE A 22 2.91 3.67 -1.61
CA PHE A 22 1.65 3.60 -2.34
C PHE A 22 0.53 2.96 -1.53
N ILE A 23 -0.70 3.14 -1.99
CA ILE A 23 -1.87 2.34 -1.60
C ILE A 23 -2.36 1.59 -2.83
N GLY A 24 -3.05 0.47 -2.63
CA GLY A 24 -3.56 -0.28 -3.76
C GLY A 24 -4.26 -1.55 -3.36
N VAL A 25 -4.80 -2.21 -4.38
CA VAL A 25 -5.46 -3.50 -4.27
C VAL A 25 -4.90 -4.40 -5.34
N SER A 26 -4.67 -5.66 -5.00
CA SER A 26 -4.22 -6.69 -5.95
C SER A 26 -5.23 -7.82 -5.99
N ASN A 27 -5.65 -8.20 -7.19
CA ASN A 27 -6.50 -9.37 -7.47
C ASN A 27 -7.85 -9.37 -6.74
N LEU A 28 -8.46 -8.20 -6.53
CA LEU A 28 -9.79 -8.12 -5.93
C LEU A 28 -10.86 -8.63 -6.89
N ASP A 29 -11.45 -9.77 -6.57
CA ASP A 29 -12.48 -10.39 -7.37
C ASP A 29 -13.85 -9.73 -7.15
N LEU A 30 -14.43 -9.21 -8.22
CA LEU A 30 -15.74 -8.57 -8.24
C LEU A 30 -16.87 -9.52 -8.66
N CYS A 31 -16.56 -10.74 -9.12
CA CYS A 31 -17.56 -11.74 -9.50
C CYS A 31 -17.38 -13.01 -8.65
N ALA A 32 -18.30 -13.27 -7.72
CA ALA A 32 -18.26 -14.46 -6.89
C ALA A 32 -19.39 -15.41 -7.29
N HIS A 33 -19.04 -16.65 -7.68
CA HIS A 33 -20.01 -17.68 -8.08
C HIS A 33 -20.96 -17.20 -9.20
N GLY A 34 -20.41 -16.54 -10.23
CA GLY A 34 -21.19 -16.03 -11.37
C GLY A 34 -22.06 -14.80 -11.06
N ARG A 35 -21.92 -14.19 -9.88
CA ARG A 35 -22.66 -12.99 -9.49
C ARG A 35 -21.71 -11.82 -9.19
N TRP A 36 -22.00 -10.68 -9.82
CA TRP A 36 -21.27 -9.45 -9.59
C TRP A 36 -21.62 -8.84 -8.23
N LYS A 37 -20.60 -8.35 -7.52
CA LYS A 37 -20.77 -7.60 -6.27
C LYS A 37 -21.27 -6.19 -6.61
N ASN A 38 -22.38 -5.78 -5.99
CA ASN A 38 -22.93 -4.43 -6.19
C ASN A 38 -22.07 -3.33 -5.57
N LYS A 39 -21.35 -3.64 -4.48
CA LYS A 39 -20.48 -2.71 -3.76
C LYS A 39 -19.37 -3.47 -3.07
N VAL A 40 -18.16 -2.92 -3.10
CA VAL A 40 -17.02 -3.35 -2.30
C VAL A 40 -16.44 -2.11 -1.61
N GLN A 41 -16.13 -2.24 -0.32
CA GLN A 41 -15.39 -1.23 0.43
C GLN A 41 -14.13 -1.90 0.96
N VAL A 42 -13.00 -1.22 0.80
CA VAL A 42 -11.68 -1.69 1.25
C VAL A 42 -11.05 -0.54 2.01
N ASP A 43 -10.66 -0.77 3.26
CA ASP A 43 -9.82 0.16 4.01
C ASP A 43 -8.38 -0.02 3.52
N MET A 44 -7.77 1.05 3.03
CA MET A 44 -6.44 1.00 2.45
C MET A 44 -5.36 1.30 3.49
N ARG A 45 -4.20 0.68 3.30
CA ARG A 45 -3.01 0.85 4.12
C ARG A 45 -1.81 1.18 3.22
N PRO A 46 -0.83 1.94 3.74
CA PRO A 46 0.37 2.25 2.98
C PRO A 46 1.24 1.01 2.80
N PHE A 47 1.83 0.90 1.63
CA PHE A 47 2.85 -0.09 1.28
C PHE A 47 4.11 0.63 0.82
N ASP A 48 5.25 0.07 1.18
CA ASP A 48 6.57 0.40 0.68
C ASP A 48 6.87 -0.47 -0.54
N SER A 49 7.39 0.12 -1.62
CA SER A 49 7.69 -0.65 -2.84
C SER A 49 9.04 -1.38 -2.80
N GLY A 50 9.90 -1.05 -1.83
CA GLY A 50 11.21 -1.64 -1.63
C GLY A 50 12.31 -1.09 -2.54
N THR A 51 12.11 0.08 -3.15
CA THR A 51 13.01 0.70 -4.14
C THR A 51 13.76 1.91 -3.62
N ASP A 52 13.26 2.58 -2.57
CA ASP A 52 13.89 3.74 -1.92
C ASP A 52 13.90 3.56 -0.39
N GLN A 53 14.96 4.04 0.28
CA GLN A 53 15.19 3.88 1.72
C GLN A 53 14.76 5.13 2.53
N GLY A 54 14.17 6.14 1.88
CA GLY A 54 13.67 7.33 2.55
C GLY A 54 12.65 6.99 3.66
N LEU A 55 12.83 7.59 4.84
CA LEU A 55 11.93 7.38 5.97
C LEU A 55 10.83 8.44 6.10
N THR A 56 10.96 9.57 5.39
CA THR A 56 10.00 10.67 5.45
C THR A 56 9.36 10.95 4.10
N PHE A 57 8.14 11.51 4.11
CA PHE A 57 7.43 11.91 2.89
C PHE A 57 8.29 12.71 1.91
N THR A 58 9.21 13.54 2.41
CA THR A 58 10.07 14.44 1.62
C THR A 58 11.56 14.09 1.71
N ALA A 59 11.90 12.86 2.09
CA ALA A 59 13.30 12.42 2.09
C ALA A 59 13.90 12.55 0.68
N PRO A 60 15.19 12.91 0.55
CA PRO A 60 15.87 12.82 -0.74
C PRO A 60 15.91 11.36 -1.20
N ASN A 61 15.94 11.14 -2.52
CA ASN A 61 16.01 9.80 -3.08
C ASN A 61 17.23 9.06 -2.56
N TRP A 62 17.02 7.86 -2.02
CA TRP A 62 18.06 6.98 -1.54
C TRP A 62 17.78 5.55 -2.01
N PRO A 63 18.32 5.15 -3.18
CA PRO A 63 17.97 3.87 -3.80
C PRO A 63 18.30 2.66 -2.93
N ASN A 64 17.37 1.72 -2.86
CA ASN A 64 17.56 0.47 -2.14
C ASN A 64 18.32 -0.56 -3.00
N THR A 65 19.46 -1.05 -2.52
CA THR A 65 20.29 -2.03 -3.24
C THR A 65 20.70 -3.18 -2.31
N PRO A 66 20.21 -4.42 -2.53
CA PRO A 66 19.28 -4.83 -3.59
C PRO A 66 17.85 -4.28 -3.38
N VAL A 67 17.04 -4.27 -4.45
CA VAL A 67 15.60 -3.99 -4.35
C VAL A 67 14.94 -5.02 -3.44
N LEU A 68 14.03 -4.57 -2.57
CA LEU A 68 13.29 -5.42 -1.65
C LEU A 68 11.87 -5.72 -2.15
N PRO A 69 11.23 -6.79 -1.67
CA PRO A 69 9.81 -7.02 -1.91
C PRO A 69 8.92 -5.91 -1.31
N ILE A 70 7.74 -5.73 -1.90
CA ILE A 70 6.67 -4.86 -1.37
C ILE A 70 6.34 -5.27 0.07
N GLN A 71 6.28 -4.30 0.98
CA GLN A 71 5.98 -4.52 2.40
C GLN A 71 4.91 -3.55 2.90
N ALA A 72 4.07 -4.00 3.82
CA ALA A 72 3.11 -3.12 4.47
C ALA A 72 3.84 -2.17 5.44
N ILE A 73 3.49 -0.90 5.39
CA ILE A 73 3.92 0.08 6.38
C ILE A 73 2.89 0.07 7.52
N THR A 74 3.34 -0.07 8.75
CA THR A 74 2.49 -0.14 9.96
C THR A 74 2.86 0.96 10.94
N SER A 75 2.10 1.10 12.02
CA SER A 75 2.41 2.05 13.10
C SER A 75 3.73 1.75 13.82
N SER A 76 4.27 0.53 13.66
CA SER A 76 5.51 0.07 14.30
C SER A 76 6.57 -0.39 13.30
N PHE A 77 6.34 -0.25 11.99
CA PHE A 77 7.27 -0.68 10.95
C PHE A 77 7.26 0.26 9.74
N PRO A 78 8.41 0.81 9.30
CA PRO A 78 9.75 0.60 9.87
C PRO A 78 9.88 1.19 11.28
N ASP A 79 10.58 0.47 12.16
CA ASP A 79 10.78 0.82 13.58
C ASP A 79 11.87 1.90 13.70
N HIS A 80 11.51 3.12 13.34
CA HIS A 80 12.40 4.27 13.40
C HIS A 80 11.61 5.55 13.75
N PRO A 81 12.02 6.34 14.75
CA PRO A 81 11.30 7.55 15.17
C PRO A 81 11.10 8.62 14.07
N ALA A 82 11.95 8.63 13.05
CA ALA A 82 11.81 9.53 11.91
C ALA A 82 10.84 9.02 10.82
N SER A 83 10.36 7.78 10.92
CA SER A 83 9.42 7.23 9.93
C SER A 83 8.09 7.98 9.97
N SER A 84 7.60 8.44 8.82
CA SER A 84 6.36 9.24 8.75
C SER A 84 5.10 8.52 9.21
N PHE A 85 5.15 7.19 9.28
CA PHE A 85 4.05 6.35 9.75
C PHE A 85 4.36 5.66 11.09
N PHE A 86 5.42 6.04 11.79
CA PHE A 86 5.72 5.46 13.09
C PHE A 86 4.95 6.17 14.20
N TYR A 87 3.96 5.46 14.75
CA TYR A 87 3.08 5.93 15.81
C TYR A 87 2.97 4.84 16.89
N PRO A 88 3.97 4.69 17.79
CA PRO A 88 4.09 3.55 18.69
C PRO A 88 2.92 3.42 19.70
N GLU A 89 2.19 4.51 19.93
CA GLU A 89 0.99 4.53 20.77
C GLU A 89 -0.26 3.94 20.09
N TYR A 90 -0.22 3.69 18.78
CA TYR A 90 -1.31 3.09 18.03
C TYR A 90 -1.01 1.63 17.67
N GLN A 91 -1.97 0.74 17.97
CA GLN A 91 -1.89 -0.67 17.57
C GLN A 91 -1.93 -0.85 16.04
N GLU A 92 -2.66 0.04 15.35
CA GLU A 92 -2.73 0.08 13.89
C GLU A 92 -2.86 1.54 13.41
N LEU A 93 -2.39 1.81 12.20
CA LEU A 93 -2.60 3.12 11.56
C LEU A 93 -4.10 3.42 11.40
N PRO A 94 -4.52 4.70 11.39
CA PRO A 94 -5.81 5.06 10.84
C PRO A 94 -5.93 4.65 9.36
N ARG A 95 -7.16 4.45 8.88
CA ARG A 95 -7.41 4.31 7.44
C ARG A 95 -6.94 5.57 6.70
N LEU A 96 -6.30 5.39 5.55
CA LEU A 96 -5.92 6.47 4.63
C LEU A 96 -7.06 6.82 3.67
#